data_AF-A0A3Q9GET2-F1
#
_entry.id   AF-A0A3Q9GET2-F1
#
_cell.length_a   1.000
_cell.length_b   1.000
_cell.length_c   1.000
_cell.angle_alpha   90.00
_cell.angle_beta   90.00
_cell.angle_gamma   90.00
#
_symmetry.space_group_name_H-M   'P 1'
#
loop_
_entity.id
_entity.type
_entity.pdbx_description
1 polymer ?
#
loop_
_entity_poly.entity_id
_entity_poly.type
_entity_poly.pdbx_seq_one_letter_code
_entity_poly.pdbx_strand_id
1 'polypeptide(L)'
;MTHSTNDEVTYQSNPLTGDPVNHPSHYISDPSGIECIQISENWSFCLGNALKYLWRNGKKDADTDIQDLEKAIWYIQREIERKKRVKGGA
;
A
#
# COMPACT_ATOMS: atom_id res chain seq x y z
N MET A 1 52.88 -2.07 15.63
CA MET A 1 52.57 -2.65 14.30
C MET A 1 51.78 -3.92 14.60
N THR A 2 50.46 -3.93 14.45
CA THR A 2 49.77 -3.99 13.16
C THR A 2 48.40 -3.32 13.25
N HIS A 3 48.05 -2.59 12.19
CA HIS A 3 46.71 -2.03 11.94
C HIS A 3 45.83 -3.08 11.24
N SER A 4 44.53 -3.02 11.55
CA SER A 4 43.36 -3.28 10.69
C SER A 4 43.14 -4.67 10.08
N THR A 5 41.92 -5.20 10.23
CA THR A 5 40.87 -5.27 9.19
C THR A 5 39.54 -5.45 9.91
N ASN A 6 38.65 -4.45 10.03
CA ASN A 6 37.60 -4.10 9.07
C ASN A 6 36.88 -5.33 8.49
N ASP A 7 36.00 -5.94 9.29
CA ASP A 7 34.97 -6.86 8.81
C ASP A 7 33.92 -6.07 8.02
N GLU A 8 34.05 -6.06 6.69
CA GLU A 8 33.03 -5.58 5.78
C GLU A 8 31.83 -6.52 5.81
N VAL A 9 30.76 -6.11 6.49
CA VAL A 9 29.44 -6.76 6.37
C VAL A 9 28.83 -6.34 5.03
N THR A 10 29.00 -7.17 4.01
CA THR A 10 28.33 -6.99 2.71
C THR A 10 26.84 -7.30 2.84
N TYR A 11 25.98 -6.27 2.79
CA TYR A 11 24.54 -6.46 2.58
C TYR A 11 24.29 -6.91 1.13
N GLN A 12 24.04 -8.21 0.95
CA GLN A 12 23.50 -8.74 -0.30
C GLN A 12 22.00 -8.39 -0.36
N SER A 13 21.66 -7.33 -1.09
CA SER A 13 20.27 -6.97 -1.39
C SER A 13 19.62 -8.07 -2.24
N ASN A 14 18.61 -8.75 -1.71
CA ASN A 14 17.87 -9.78 -2.41
C ASN A 14 16.98 -9.12 -3.50
N PRO A 15 17.15 -9.42 -4.80
CA PRO A 15 16.43 -8.73 -5.88
C PRO A 15 14.92 -9.06 -5.95
N LEU A 16 14.43 -9.98 -5.12
CA LEU A 16 13.01 -10.37 -5.05
C LEU A 16 12.19 -9.53 -4.06
N THR A 17 12.83 -8.68 -3.26
CA THR A 17 12.14 -7.76 -2.35
C THR A 17 12.08 -6.41 -3.02
N GLY A 18 10.96 -6.09 -3.69
CA GLY A 18 10.72 -4.76 -4.22
C GLY A 18 11.02 -3.68 -3.17
N ASP A 19 11.49 -2.52 -3.62
CA ASP A 19 11.80 -1.40 -2.72
C ASP A 19 10.58 -1.14 -1.80
N PRO A 20 10.70 -1.32 -0.47
CA PRO A 20 9.56 -1.24 0.44
C PRO A 20 8.93 0.15 0.48
N VAL A 21 9.61 1.17 -0.05
CA VAL A 21 9.14 2.55 -0.13
C VAL A 21 8.60 2.85 -1.52
N ASN A 22 9.42 2.66 -2.54
CA ASN A 22 9.10 3.14 -3.89
C ASN A 22 8.28 2.14 -4.70
N HIS A 23 8.52 0.84 -4.54
CA HIS A 23 7.86 -0.22 -5.32
C HIS A 23 7.53 -1.44 -4.44
N PRO A 24 6.61 -1.30 -3.47
CA PRO A 24 6.31 -2.40 -2.57
C PRO A 24 5.71 -3.57 -3.36
N SER A 25 6.23 -4.78 -3.12
CA SER A 25 5.85 -5.99 -3.86
C SER A 25 4.34 -6.28 -3.92
N HIS A 26 3.62 -5.90 -2.86
CA HIS A 26 2.17 -6.08 -2.75
C HIS A 26 1.32 -5.03 -3.49
N TYR A 27 1.95 -4.03 -4.12
CA TYR A 27 1.29 -3.01 -4.96
C TYR A 27 1.65 -3.09 -6.45
N ILE A 28 2.66 -3.88 -6.83
CA ILE A 28 3.13 -4.07 -8.21
C ILE A 28 2.70 -5.42 -8.83
N SER A 29 1.95 -6.23 -8.09
CA SER A 29 1.55 -7.59 -8.49
C SER A 29 0.26 -7.65 -9.32
N ASP A 30 -0.23 -6.50 -9.78
CA ASP A 30 -1.41 -6.47 -10.64
C ASP A 30 -1.04 -6.88 -12.09
N PRO A 31 -1.82 -7.75 -12.75
CA PRO A 31 -1.54 -8.20 -14.11
C PRO A 31 -1.45 -7.07 -15.15
N SER A 32 -2.01 -5.89 -14.87
CA SER A 32 -1.93 -4.73 -15.77
C SER A 32 -0.56 -4.04 -15.79
N GLY A 33 0.30 -4.30 -14.80
CA GLY A 33 1.57 -3.57 -14.64
C GLY A 33 1.42 -2.13 -14.17
N ILE A 34 0.21 -1.69 -13.84
CA ILE A 34 -0.08 -0.37 -13.26
C ILE A 34 0.08 -0.46 -11.74
N GLU A 35 0.71 0.54 -11.15
CA GLU A 35 0.81 0.62 -9.70
C GLU A 35 -0.45 1.20 -9.08
N CYS A 36 -0.83 0.70 -7.90
CA CYS A 36 -1.97 1.21 -7.16
C CYS A 36 -1.93 2.74 -6.95
N ILE A 37 -0.74 3.34 -6.80
CA ILE A 37 -0.59 4.78 -6.59
C ILE A 37 -1.05 5.59 -7.80
N GLN A 38 -0.75 5.14 -9.03
CA GLN A 38 -1.09 5.83 -10.28
C GLN A 38 -2.61 6.01 -10.45
N ILE A 39 -3.40 5.14 -9.84
CA ILE A 39 -4.87 5.24 -9.86
C ILE A 39 -5.36 5.99 -8.62
N SER A 40 -4.88 5.61 -7.42
CA SER A 40 -5.40 6.12 -6.16
C SER A 40 -5.12 7.61 -5.90
N GLU A 41 -4.08 8.18 -6.51
CA GLU A 41 -3.74 9.61 -6.40
C GLU A 41 -4.83 10.54 -6.96
N ASN A 42 -5.63 10.05 -7.90
CA ASN A 42 -6.70 10.82 -8.55
C ASN A 42 -8.00 10.89 -7.72
N TRP A 43 -8.03 10.25 -6.56
CA TRP A 43 -9.23 10.07 -5.74
C TRP A 43 -9.11 10.80 -4.41
N SER A 44 -10.23 10.98 -3.71
CA SER A 44 -10.18 11.51 -2.33
C SER A 44 -9.34 10.60 -1.44
N PHE A 45 -8.73 11.14 -0.39
CA PHE A 45 -7.94 10.37 0.57
C PHE A 45 -8.66 9.09 1.04
N CYS A 46 -9.97 9.17 1.31
CA CYS A 46 -10.74 8.01 1.75
C CYS A 46 -10.88 6.97 0.63
N LEU A 47 -11.21 7.39 -0.59
CA LEU A 47 -11.39 6.46 -1.69
C LEU A 47 -10.07 5.85 -2.17
N GLY A 48 -8.99 6.62 -2.21
CA GLY A 48 -7.66 6.13 -2.55
C GLY A 48 -7.19 5.06 -1.55
N ASN A 49 -7.42 5.27 -0.25
CA ASN A 49 -7.13 4.25 0.76
C ASN A 49 -8.02 3.01 0.62
N ALA A 50 -9.32 3.18 0.33
CA ALA A 50 -10.20 2.04 0.09
C ALA A 50 -9.70 1.19 -1.10
N LEU A 51 -9.37 1.83 -2.23
CA LEU A 51 -8.79 1.15 -3.39
C LEU A 51 -7.50 0.43 -3.02
N LYS A 52 -6.60 1.07 -2.28
CA LYS A 52 -5.35 0.48 -1.80
C LYS A 52 -5.57 -0.83 -1.03
N TYR A 53 -6.57 -0.91 -0.16
CA TYR A 53 -6.86 -2.15 0.58
C TYR A 53 -7.51 -3.21 -0.32
N LEU A 54 -8.42 -2.83 -1.22
CA LEU A 54 -8.96 -3.77 -2.21
C LEU A 54 -7.86 -4.34 -3.11
N TRP A 55 -6.90 -3.52 -3.51
CA TRP A 55 -5.76 -3.92 -4.34
C TRP A 55 -4.83 -4.89 -3.61
N ARG A 56 -4.60 -4.64 -2.32
CA ARG A 56 -3.68 -5.39 -1.46
C ARG A 56 -4.28 -6.67 -0.91
N ASN A 57 -5.59 -6.83 -0.94
CA ASN A 57 -6.35 -7.93 -0.33
C ASN A 57 -5.62 -9.29 -0.38
N GLY A 58 -5.08 -9.75 0.76
CA GLY A 58 -4.39 -11.03 0.92
C GLY A 58 -2.98 -11.12 0.29
N LYS A 59 -2.43 -10.02 -0.24
CA LYS A 59 -1.13 -9.96 -0.94
C LYS A 59 0.02 -9.48 -0.06
N LYS A 60 -0.27 -8.91 1.11
CA LYS A 60 0.77 -8.40 2.01
C LYS A 60 1.30 -9.49 2.94
N ASP A 61 0.41 -10.06 3.75
CA ASP A 61 0.72 -11.14 4.71
C ASP A 61 -0.40 -12.19 4.62
N ALA A 62 -0.13 -13.43 5.04
CA ALA A 62 -1.14 -14.48 5.13
C ALA A 62 -2.32 -14.04 6.03
N ASP A 63 -3.53 -14.44 5.68
CA ASP A 63 -4.76 -14.18 6.46
C ASP A 63 -5.11 -12.70 6.71
N THR A 64 -4.62 -11.80 5.83
CA THR A 64 -4.95 -10.35 5.89
C THR A 64 -6.10 -9.92 4.98
N ASP A 65 -6.68 -10.86 4.25
CA ASP A 65 -7.72 -10.60 3.24
C ASP A 65 -8.99 -9.98 3.86
N ILE A 66 -9.54 -10.61 4.90
CA ILE A 66 -10.71 -10.11 5.62
C ILE A 66 -10.42 -8.74 6.22
N GLN A 67 -9.26 -8.58 6.87
CA GLN A 67 -8.87 -7.31 7.49
C GLN A 67 -8.73 -6.17 6.45
N ASP A 68 -8.23 -6.48 5.25
CA ASP A 68 -8.12 -5.49 4.17
C ASP A 68 -9.51 -5.09 3.66
N LEU A 69 -10.44 -6.04 3.53
CA LEU A 69 -11.84 -5.74 3.18
C LEU A 69 -12.53 -4.89 4.25
N GLU A 70 -12.35 -5.20 5.53
CA GLU A 70 -12.88 -4.40 6.65
C GLU A 70 -12.33 -2.97 6.64
N LYS A 71 -11.04 -2.79 6.38
CA LYS A 71 -10.42 -1.47 6.23
C LYS A 71 -10.98 -0.72 5.02
N ALA A 72 -11.19 -1.39 3.89
CA ALA A 72 -11.81 -0.78 2.72
C ALA A 72 -13.22 -0.26 3.05
N ILE A 73 -14.04 -1.06 3.74
CA ILE A 73 -15.38 -0.68 4.21
C ILE A 73 -15.31 0.56 5.12
N TRP A 74 -14.39 0.57 6.08
CA TRP A 74 -14.21 1.69 7.01
C TRP A 74 -13.95 3.02 6.27
N TYR A 75 -13.07 3.00 5.27
CA TYR A 75 -12.78 4.18 4.45
C TYR A 75 -13.96 4.61 3.57
N ILE A 76 -14.71 3.66 3.01
CA ILE A 76 -15.92 3.93 2.22
C ILE A 76 -17.00 4.60 3.08
N GLN A 77 -17.24 4.09 4.29
CA GLN A 77 -18.22 4.67 5.22
C GLN A 77 -17.91 6.14 5.53
N ARG A 78 -16.64 6.46 5.77
CA ARG A 78 -16.20 7.85 5.99
C ARG A 78 -16.40 8.75 4.78
N GLU A 79 -16.11 8.25 3.58
CA GLU A 79 -16.38 9.01 2.35
C GLU A 79 -17.89 9.25 2.17
N ILE A 80 -18.73 8.28 2.49
CA ILE A 80 -20.19 8.44 2.46
C ILE A 80 -20.62 9.54 3.43
N GLU A 81 -20.13 9.54 4.67
CA GLU A 81 -20.42 10.60 5.63
C GLU A 81 -19.96 11.97 5.15
N ARG A 82 -18.74 12.06 4.61
CA ARG A 82 -18.21 13.31 4.03
C ARG A 82 -19.12 13.83 2.92
N LYS A 83 -19.52 12.97 2.00
CA LYS A 83 -20.44 13.33 0.90
C LYS A 83 -21.82 13.73 1.42
N LYS A 84 -22.35 13.06 2.46
CA LYS A 84 -23.62 13.44 3.10
C LYS A 84 -23.55 14.84 3.71
N ARG A 85 -22.45 15.19 4.38
CA ARG A 85 -22.24 16.54 4.96
C ARG A 85 -22.18 17.61 3.87
N VAL A 86 -21.45 17.36 2.78
CA VAL A 86 -21.34 18.30 1.66
C VAL A 86 -22.67 18.48 0.93
N LYS A 87 -23.42 17.40 0.70
CA LYS A 87 -24.72 17.47 0.00
C LYS A 87 -25.87 17.99 0.88
N GLY A 88 -25.83 17.72 2.17
CA GLY A 88 -26.87 18.17 3.13
C GLY A 88 -26.64 19.56 3.69
N GLY A 89 -25.49 20.18 3.41
CA GLY A 89 -25.18 21.58 3.71
C GLY A 89 -25.27 22.50 2.48
N ALA A 90 -25.86 22.03 1.38
CA ALA A 90 -26.13 22.78 0.16
C ALA A 90 -27.61 23.15 0.05
#